data_AF-A0A1H0YFH3-F1
#
_entry.id   AF-A0A1H0YFH3-F1
#
_cell.length_a   1.000
_cell.length_b   1.000
_cell.length_c   1.000
_cell.angle_alpha   90.00
_cell.angle_beta   90.00
_cell.angle_gamma   90.00
#
_symmetry.space_group_name_H-M   'P 1'
#
loop_
_entity.id
_entity.type
_entity.pdbx_description
1 polymer ?
#
loop_
_entity_poly.entity_id
_entity_poly.type
_entity_poly.pdbx_seq_one_letter_code
_entity_poly.pdbx_strand_id
1 'polypeptide(L)'
;MYRSHPVRRMCEDPMPDETASLVVELDEESDVTRSAVADAVSDVGGSVEDELRFGSLLVTLPEEGVERLCSMDGLARVETANTLGLGIGEE
;
A
#
# COMPACT_ATOMS: atom_id res chain seq x y z
N MET A 1 -0.05 12.33 -4.43
CA MET A 1 0.51 11.05 -3.97
C MET A 1 1.90 10.79 -4.54
N TYR A 2 2.88 10.50 -3.67
CA TYR A 2 4.21 9.96 -4.03
C TYR A 2 4.16 8.43 -4.16
N ARG A 3 4.88 7.86 -5.13
CA ARG A 3 5.07 6.40 -5.28
C ARG A 3 6.55 6.08 -5.42
N SER A 4 7.04 5.13 -4.63
CA SER A 4 8.42 4.66 -4.78
C SER A 4 8.62 3.94 -6.12
N HIS A 5 9.88 3.84 -6.57
CA HIS A 5 10.22 3.15 -7.82
C HIS A 5 9.65 1.72 -7.94
N PRO A 6 9.75 0.84 -6.92
CA PRO A 6 9.14 -0.49 -7.01
C PRO A 6 7.61 -0.46 -7.13
N VAL A 7 6.92 0.44 -6.43
CA VAL A 7 5.46 0.58 -6.54
C VAL A 7 5.04 1.01 -7.94
N ARG A 8 5.80 1.92 -8.56
CA ARG A 8 5.55 2.32 -9.96
C ARG A 8 5.69 1.13 -10.90
N ARG A 9 6.73 0.31 -10.70
CA ARG A 9 6.91 -0.92 -11.48
C ARG A 9 5.74 -1.89 -11.29
N MET A 10 5.31 -2.17 -10.07
CA MET A 10 4.16 -3.06 -9.78
C MET A 10 2.87 -2.55 -10.44
N CYS A 11 2.70 -1.24 -10.56
CA CYS A 11 1.57 -0.60 -11.23
C CYS A 11 1.65 -0.73 -12.77
N GLU A 12 2.85 -0.76 -13.34
CA GLU A 12 3.08 -0.82 -14.79
C GLU A 12 3.16 -2.26 -15.31
N ASP A 13 3.72 -3.17 -14.51
CA ASP A 13 3.98 -4.58 -14.80
C ASP A 13 3.82 -5.40 -13.50
N PRO A 14 2.57 -5.66 -13.06
CA PRO A 14 2.31 -6.47 -11.87
C PRO A 14 2.66 -7.95 -12.13
N MET A 15 3.28 -8.60 -11.14
CA MET A 15 3.50 -10.04 -11.21
C MET A 15 2.24 -10.81 -10.77
N PRO A 16 1.73 -11.73 -11.62
CA PRO A 16 0.57 -12.53 -11.27
C PRO A 16 0.88 -13.47 -10.11
N ASP A 17 -0.09 -13.65 -9.21
CA ASP A 17 0.02 -14.52 -8.02
C ASP A 17 1.07 -14.05 -6.98
N GLU A 18 1.71 -12.89 -7.19
CA GLU A 18 2.65 -12.31 -6.22
C GLU A 18 1.93 -11.32 -5.30
N THR A 19 2.36 -11.29 -4.03
CA THR A 19 1.81 -10.41 -3.01
C THR A 19 2.79 -9.30 -2.68
N ALA A 20 2.32 -8.06 -2.69
CA ALA A 20 3.09 -6.89 -2.29
C ALA A 20 2.72 -6.44 -0.88
N SER A 21 3.73 -6.25 -0.04
CA SER A 21 3.61 -5.53 1.23
C SER A 21 3.96 -4.06 1.03
N LEU A 22 2.96 -3.20 1.21
CA LEU A 22 3.05 -1.77 0.97
C LEU A 22 2.81 -0.98 2.26
N VAL A 23 3.52 0.12 2.40
CA VAL A 23 3.23 1.15 3.37
C VAL A 23 2.51 2.30 2.67
N VAL A 24 1.34 2.63 3.20
CA VAL A 24 0.45 3.65 2.68
C VAL A 24 0.31 4.75 3.73
N GLU A 25 0.71 5.95 3.38
CA GLU A 25 0.51 7.15 4.20
C GLU A 25 -0.73 7.89 3.71
N LEU A 26 -1.63 8.16 4.63
CA LEU A 26 -2.81 8.97 4.37
C LEU A 26 -2.43 10.45 4.26
N ASP A 27 -3.09 11.15 3.35
CA ASP A 27 -2.94 12.59 3.22
C ASP A 27 -3.71 13.30 4.33
N GLU A 28 -3.01 14.04 5.21
CA GLU A 28 -3.61 14.70 6.38
C GLU A 28 -4.64 15.78 6.01
N GLU A 29 -4.58 16.30 4.78
CA GLU A 29 -5.52 17.29 4.25
C GLU A 29 -6.76 16.65 3.62
N SER A 30 -6.78 15.32 3.47
CA SER A 30 -7.85 14.56 2.83
C SER A 30 -8.79 13.91 3.86
N ASP A 31 -10.07 13.77 3.51
CA ASP A 31 -11.09 13.08 4.33
C ASP A 31 -10.97 11.53 4.32
N VAL A 32 -9.91 10.97 3.73
CA VAL A 32 -9.72 9.53 3.65
C VAL A 32 -9.38 8.97 5.02
N THR A 33 -10.10 7.93 5.40
CA THR A 33 -9.91 7.24 6.68
C THR A 33 -9.25 5.88 6.46
N ARG A 34 -8.65 5.35 7.52
CA ARG A 34 -8.14 3.97 7.54
C ARG A 34 -9.17 2.94 7.07
N SER A 35 -10.44 3.10 7.43
CA SER A 35 -11.50 2.18 6.97
C SER A 35 -11.66 2.19 5.45
N ALA A 36 -11.52 3.35 4.80
CA ALA A 36 -11.61 3.44 3.35
C ALA A 36 -10.43 2.72 2.68
N VAL A 37 -9.21 2.85 3.24
CA VAL A 37 -8.05 2.09 2.77
C VAL A 37 -8.26 0.59 2.96
N ALA A 38 -8.72 0.18 4.15
CA ALA A 38 -8.96 -1.22 4.45
C ALA A 38 -10.00 -1.85 3.51
N ASP A 39 -11.09 -1.12 3.21
CA ASP A 39 -12.14 -1.57 2.30
C ASP A 39 -11.60 -1.75 0.87
N ALA A 40 -10.85 -0.79 0.35
CA ALA A 40 -10.28 -0.89 -0.99
C ALA A 40 -9.20 -1.98 -1.11
N VAL A 41 -8.38 -2.14 -0.07
CA VAL A 41 -7.40 -3.23 0.00
C VAL A 41 -8.13 -4.58 0.05
N SER A 42 -9.24 -4.68 0.80
CA SER A 42 -10.04 -5.89 0.86
C SER A 42 -10.77 -6.20 -0.46
N ASP A 43 -11.19 -5.18 -1.22
CA ASP A 43 -11.85 -5.33 -2.53
C ASP A 43 -10.93 -6.03 -3.55
N VAL A 44 -9.62 -5.81 -3.43
CA VAL A 44 -8.60 -6.46 -4.26
C VAL A 44 -8.01 -7.74 -3.64
N GLY A 45 -8.62 -8.26 -2.56
CA GLY A 45 -8.18 -9.48 -1.90
C GLY A 45 -6.97 -9.32 -0.98
N GLY A 46 -6.64 -8.08 -0.58
CA GLY A 46 -5.62 -7.77 0.40
C GLY A 46 -6.17 -7.60 1.82
N SER A 47 -5.29 -7.19 2.74
CA SER A 47 -5.62 -6.84 4.13
C SER A 47 -4.68 -5.77 4.68
N VAL A 48 -5.15 -5.04 5.70
CA VAL A 48 -4.30 -4.14 6.49
C VAL A 48 -3.68 -4.95 7.61
N GLU A 49 -2.37 -5.08 7.59
CA GLU A 49 -1.62 -5.89 8.56
C GLU A 49 -1.38 -5.10 9.86
N ASP A 50 -0.95 -3.84 9.74
CA ASP A 50 -0.54 -3.04 10.88
C ASP A 50 -0.75 -1.54 10.67
N GLU A 51 -0.77 -0.78 11.76
CA GLU A 51 -0.82 0.68 11.74
C GLU A 51 0.51 1.21 12.24
N LEU A 52 1.23 1.87 11.34
CA LEU A 52 2.52 2.45 11.62
C LEU A 52 2.35 3.87 12.20
N ARG A 53 3.48 4.43 12.63
CA ARG A 53 3.50 5.79 13.18
C ARG A 53 3.17 6.82 12.09
N PHE A 54 2.73 8.01 12.51
CA PHE A 54 2.46 9.15 11.62
C PHE A 54 1.35 8.91 10.59
N GLY A 55 0.34 8.10 10.92
CA GLY A 55 -0.81 7.89 10.02
C GLY A 55 -0.51 6.99 8.82
N SER A 56 0.57 6.22 8.89
CA SER A 56 0.92 5.21 7.89
C SER A 56 0.28 3.86 8.22
N LEU A 57 -0.07 3.09 7.20
CA LEU A 57 -0.66 1.76 7.30
C LEU A 57 0.22 0.76 6.55
N LEU A 58 0.50 -0.39 7.17
CA LEU A 58 1.09 -1.53 6.49
C LEU A 58 -0.04 -2.38 5.92
N VAL A 59 -0.03 -2.56 4.61
CA VAL A 59 -1.05 -3.32 3.88
C VAL A 59 -0.38 -4.39 3.03
N THR A 60 -1.07 -5.49 2.85
CA THR A 60 -0.63 -6.62 2.02
C THR A 60 -1.73 -6.91 1.02
N LEU A 61 -1.39 -6.92 -0.27
CA LEU A 61 -2.35 -7.18 -1.35
C LEU A 61 -1.66 -7.80 -2.56
N PRO A 62 -2.41 -8.47 -3.45
CA PRO A 62 -1.87 -8.94 -4.72
C PRO A 62 -1.25 -7.78 -5.52
N GLU A 63 -0.14 -8.02 -6.22
CA GLU A 63 0.50 -6.98 -7.06
C GLU A 63 -0.47 -6.42 -8.12
N GLU A 64 -1.36 -7.27 -8.64
CA GLU A 64 -2.43 -6.91 -9.57
C GLU A 64 -3.40 -5.86 -9.01
N GLY A 65 -3.54 -5.79 -7.68
CA GLY A 65 -4.36 -4.82 -6.97
C GLY A 65 -3.65 -3.49 -6.66
N VAL A 66 -2.34 -3.39 -6.89
CA VAL A 66 -1.54 -2.21 -6.49
C VAL A 66 -1.92 -0.97 -7.30
N GLU A 67 -2.25 -1.12 -8.59
CA GLU A 67 -2.75 -0.01 -9.41
C GLU A 67 -4.04 0.58 -8.84
N ARG A 68 -4.96 -0.28 -8.38
CA ARG A 68 -6.23 0.14 -7.78
C ARG A 68 -6.01 0.92 -6.50
N LEU A 69 -5.14 0.44 -5.63
CA LEU A 69 -4.77 1.17 -4.41
C LEU A 69 -4.11 2.52 -4.74
N CYS A 70 -3.19 2.55 -5.71
CA CYS A 70 -2.55 3.78 -6.18
C CYS A 70 -3.49 4.75 -6.90
N SER A 71 -4.65 4.29 -7.35
CA SER A 71 -5.67 5.14 -7.97
C SER A 71 -6.59 5.78 -6.94
N MET A 72 -6.44 5.45 -5.65
CA MET A 72 -7.19 6.07 -4.57
C MET A 72 -6.70 7.50 -4.32
N ASP A 73 -7.62 8.44 -4.37
CA ASP A 73 -7.40 9.81 -3.90
C ASP A 73 -7.26 9.85 -2.38
N GLY A 74 -6.51 10.82 -1.84
CA GLY A 74 -6.31 10.97 -0.39
C GLY A 74 -5.17 10.15 0.23
N LEU A 75 -4.32 9.58 -0.63
CA LEU A 75 -3.04 9.00 -0.23
C LEU A 75 -1.90 10.01 -0.43
N ALA A 76 -1.11 10.25 0.61
CA ALA A 76 0.09 11.07 0.52
C ALA A 76 1.21 10.30 -0.18
N ARG A 77 1.41 9.03 0.22
CA ARG A 77 2.58 8.24 -0.17
C ARG A 77 2.29 6.74 -0.16
N VAL A 78 2.84 6.02 -1.16
CA VAL A 78 2.81 4.56 -1.24
C VAL A 78 4.20 4.03 -1.54
N GLU A 79 4.66 3.10 -0.71
CA GLU A 79 5.98 2.49 -0.80
C GLU A 79 5.94 1.01 -0.49
N THR A 80 6.99 0.25 -0.83
CA THR A 80 7.13 -1.13 -0.37
C THR A 80 7.67 -1.15 1.06
N ALA A 81 7.20 -2.09 1.88
CA ALA A 81 7.68 -2.26 3.26
C ALA A 81 9.20 -2.50 3.31
N ASN A 82 9.75 -3.22 2.32
CA ASN A 82 11.19 -3.46 2.19
C ASN A 82 12.02 -2.16 2.06
N THR A 83 11.47 -1.11 1.44
CA THR A 83 12.18 0.18 1.29
C THR A 83 12.35 0.91 2.62
N LEU A 84 11.46 0.66 3.58
CA LEU A 84 11.45 1.32 4.89
C LEU A 84 12.26 0.55 5.95
N GLY A 85 12.92 -0.55 5.58
CA GLY A 85 13.54 -1.46 6.55
C GLY A 85 12.53 -2.13 7.47
N LEU A 86 11.24 -2.03 7.14
CA LEU A 86 10.16 -2.84 7.71
C LEU A 86 10.25 -4.19 6.99
N GLY A 87 11.31 -4.92 7.31
CA GLY A 87 11.54 -6.25 6.76
C GLY A 87 10.32 -7.09 7.05
N ILE A 88 9.65 -7.55 6.00
CA ILE A 88 8.87 -8.77 6.08
C ILE A 88 9.91 -9.90 6.10
N GLY A 89 10.48 -10.10 7.29
CA GLY A 89 11.26 -11.23 7.82
C GLY A 89 12.50 -11.74 7.07
N GLU A 90 13.63 -11.86 7.78
CA GLU A 90 14.43 -13.11 7.80
C GLU A 90 15.02 -13.26 9.23
N GLU A 91 14.66 -14.36 9.92
CA GLU A 91 15.33 -14.86 11.15
C GLU A 91 16.62 -15.60 10.82
#